data_AF-A0A9E2C722-F1
#
_entry.id   AF-A0A9E2C722-F1
#
_cell.length_a   1.000
_cell.length_b   1.000
_cell.length_c   1.000
_cell.angle_alpha   90.00
_cell.angle_beta   90.00
_cell.angle_gamma   90.00
#
_symmetry.space_group_name_H-M   'P 1'
#
loop_
_entity.id
_entity.type
_entity.pdbx_description
1 polymer ?
#
loop_
_entity_poly.entity_id
_entity_poly.type
_entity_poly.pdbx_seq_one_letter_code
_entity_poly.pdbx_strand_id
1 'polypeptide(L)'
;MKLRSLGSLLASVIVICLLYAAWEAYRLSQARDFNRLVDSAVDAAATQSSPEAEFARAMSLAARNDYEGAVRAYKDLSRHSSGALLQSVLYNLGNLHLREALQYGPESIGKSLPLAELSKGSYRELLRINPEHWDAKYNLERALRLAPEREEVASEAPPLPQNSERAVTTMKAFTLGLP
;
A
#
# COMPACT_ATOMS: atom_id res chain seq x y z
N MET A 1 -10.63 -26.40 -57.89
CA MET A 1 -11.30 -25.70 -56.78
C MET A 1 -10.57 -25.83 -55.44
N LYS A 2 -10.10 -27.03 -55.04
CA LYS A 2 -9.40 -27.27 -53.75
C LYS A 2 -8.12 -26.45 -53.50
N LEU A 3 -7.33 -26.13 -54.54
CA LEU A 3 -6.12 -25.30 -54.38
C LEU A 3 -6.42 -23.82 -54.13
N ARG A 4 -7.50 -23.28 -54.71
CA ARG A 4 -7.91 -21.89 -54.49
C ARG A 4 -8.46 -21.69 -53.08
N SER A 5 -9.20 -22.68 -52.55
CA SER A 5 -9.67 -22.67 -51.16
C SER A 5 -8.55 -22.84 -50.14
N LEU A 6 -7.50 -23.63 -50.48
CA LEU A 6 -6.31 -23.77 -49.63
C LEU A 6 -5.50 -22.47 -49.60
N GLY A 7 -5.33 -21.82 -50.76
CA GLY A 7 -4.66 -20.51 -50.85
C GLY A 7 -5.38 -19.41 -50.08
N SER A 8 -6.73 -19.36 -50.15
CA SER A 8 -7.50 -18.40 -49.36
C SER A 8 -7.42 -18.68 -47.86
N LEU A 9 -7.40 -19.95 -47.44
CA LEU A 9 -7.25 -20.31 -46.03
C LEU A 9 -5.87 -19.87 -45.50
N LEU A 10 -4.80 -20.13 -46.25
CA LEU A 10 -3.45 -19.72 -45.90
C LEU A 10 -3.34 -18.19 -45.81
N ALA A 11 -3.93 -17.48 -46.77
CA ALA A 11 -3.96 -16.02 -46.76
C ALA A 11 -4.68 -15.47 -45.51
N SER A 12 -5.83 -16.04 -45.14
CA SER A 12 -6.55 -15.66 -43.93
C SER A 12 -5.75 -15.89 -42.66
N VAL A 13 -5.05 -17.04 -42.55
CA VAL A 13 -4.19 -17.34 -41.40
C VAL A 13 -3.05 -16.32 -41.30
N ILE A 14 -2.40 -15.99 -42.43
CA ILE A 14 -1.33 -14.98 -42.47
C ILE A 14 -1.86 -13.63 -42.00
N VAL A 15 -3.04 -13.20 -42.47
CA VAL A 15 -3.65 -11.93 -42.04
C VAL A 15 -3.96 -11.93 -40.53
N ILE A 16 -4.49 -13.02 -39.98
CA ILE A 16 -4.76 -13.14 -38.54
C ILE A 16 -3.45 -13.07 -37.74
N CYS A 17 -2.41 -13.77 -38.17
CA CYS A 17 -1.09 -13.69 -37.52
C CYS A 17 -0.50 -12.29 -37.57
N LEU A 18 -0.62 -11.58 -38.69
CA LEU A 18 -0.15 -10.20 -38.83
C LEU A 18 -0.91 -9.24 -37.92
N LEU A 19 -2.24 -9.38 -37.83
CA LEU A 19 -3.07 -8.58 -36.92
C LEU A 19 -2.69 -8.85 -35.45
N TYR A 20 -2.48 -10.12 -35.09
CA TYR A 20 -2.07 -10.49 -33.74
C TYR A 20 -0.66 -9.96 -33.40
N ALA A 21 0.29 -10.06 -34.32
CA ALA A 21 1.64 -9.52 -34.14
C ALA A 21 1.64 -8.00 -34.01
N ALA A 22 0.81 -7.30 -34.80
CA ALA A 22 0.63 -5.85 -34.69
C ALA A 22 0.03 -5.46 -33.33
N TRP A 23 -0.93 -6.24 -32.83
CA TRP A 23 -1.53 -6.04 -31.51
C TRP A 23 -0.52 -6.23 -30.37
N GLU A 24 0.29 -7.30 -30.40
CA GLU A 24 1.36 -7.51 -29.42
C GLU A 24 2.47 -6.45 -29.51
N ALA A 25 2.85 -6.01 -30.72
CA ALA A 25 3.82 -4.94 -30.90
C ALA A 25 3.32 -3.62 -30.29
N TYR A 26 2.03 -3.31 -30.48
CA TYR A 26 1.39 -2.13 -29.88
C TYR A 26 1.33 -2.23 -28.35
N ARG A 27 0.98 -3.41 -27.82
CA ARG A 27 0.99 -3.66 -26.37
C ARG A 27 2.39 -3.50 -25.78
N LEU A 28 3.41 -4.02 -26.45
CA LEU A 28 4.80 -3.92 -26.02
C LEU A 28 5.32 -2.48 -26.10
N SER A 29 4.94 -1.71 -27.14
CA SER A 29 5.32 -0.29 -27.21
C SER A 29 4.71 0.50 -26.06
N GLN A 30 3.42 0.28 -25.75
CA GLN A 30 2.77 0.90 -24.60
C GLN A 30 3.48 0.57 -23.28
N ALA A 31 3.88 -0.69 -23.06
CA ALA A 31 4.60 -1.09 -21.87
C ALA A 31 5.99 -0.40 -21.76
N ARG A 32 6.69 -0.24 -22.89
CA ARG A 32 8.00 0.46 -22.92
C ARG A 32 7.87 1.96 -22.74
N ASP A 33 6.82 2.57 -23.28
CA ASP A 33 6.50 3.98 -23.03
C ASP A 33 6.18 4.17 -21.55
N PHE A 34 5.34 3.30 -20.98
CA PHE A 34 5.01 3.31 -19.55
C PHE A 34 6.25 3.23 -18.66
N ASN A 35 7.13 2.26 -18.90
CA ASN A 35 8.38 2.13 -18.13
C ASN A 35 9.28 3.36 -18.24
N ARG A 36 9.40 3.94 -19.45
CA ARG A 36 10.13 5.20 -19.65
C ARG A 36 9.52 6.36 -18.87
N LEU A 37 8.20 6.43 -18.77
CA LEU A 37 7.49 7.46 -18.00
C LEU A 37 7.67 7.28 -16.50
N VAL A 38 7.62 6.04 -16.00
CA VAL A 38 7.94 5.69 -14.60
C VAL A 38 9.36 6.14 -14.24
N ASP A 39 10.30 5.99 -15.17
CA ASP A 39 11.68 6.45 -15.03
C ASP A 39 11.80 8.00 -15.14
N SER A 40 11.11 8.62 -16.10
CA SER A 40 11.32 10.04 -16.46
C SER A 40 10.46 11.02 -15.68
N ALA A 41 9.17 10.73 -15.43
CA ALA A 41 8.25 11.67 -14.77
C ALA A 41 6.95 10.98 -14.30
N VAL A 42 6.72 11.04 -12.98
CA VAL A 42 5.59 10.51 -12.20
C VAL A 42 4.19 10.85 -12.78
N ASP A 43 4.08 11.91 -13.58
CA ASP A 43 2.78 12.45 -14.04
C ASP A 43 2.24 11.80 -15.32
N ALA A 44 3.09 11.21 -16.16
CA ALA A 44 2.64 10.63 -17.43
C ALA A 44 2.16 9.17 -17.30
N ALA A 45 2.60 8.45 -16.25
CA ALA A 45 2.00 7.18 -15.86
C ALA A 45 0.53 7.32 -15.45
N ALA A 46 0.11 8.51 -15.00
CA ALA A 46 -1.25 8.81 -14.55
C ALA A 46 -2.30 8.82 -15.69
N THR A 47 -1.87 8.76 -16.96
CA THR A 47 -2.81 8.71 -18.10
C THR A 47 -3.40 7.32 -18.32
N GLN A 48 -2.83 6.27 -17.72
CA GLN A 48 -3.42 4.94 -17.66
C GLN A 48 -4.02 4.72 -16.28
N SER A 49 -5.34 4.76 -16.18
CA SER A 49 -6.12 4.56 -14.94
C SER A 49 -6.19 3.08 -14.54
N SER A 50 -5.06 2.36 -14.58
CA SER A 50 -5.00 0.97 -14.10
C SER A 50 -4.33 0.88 -12.72
N PRO A 51 -4.76 -0.05 -11.86
CA PRO A 51 -4.14 -0.28 -10.55
C PRO A 51 -2.63 -0.59 -10.64
N GLU A 52 -2.18 -1.27 -11.70
CA GLU A 52 -0.77 -1.56 -11.93
C GLU A 52 0.04 -0.30 -12.28
N ALA A 53 -0.58 0.63 -13.02
CA ALA A 53 0.06 1.89 -13.37
C ALA A 53 0.26 2.77 -12.13
N GLU A 54 -0.77 2.85 -11.29
CA GLU A 54 -0.73 3.52 -9.99
C GLU A 54 0.28 2.86 -9.04
N PHE A 55 0.40 1.53 -9.05
CA PHE A 55 1.39 0.81 -8.25
C PHE A 55 2.82 1.14 -8.67
N ALA A 56 3.11 1.16 -9.97
CA ALA A 56 4.44 1.56 -10.45
C ALA A 56 4.75 3.03 -10.12
N ARG A 57 3.75 3.91 -10.17
CA ARG A 57 3.88 5.29 -9.69
C ARG A 57 4.24 5.35 -8.21
N ALA A 58 3.56 4.58 -7.36
CA ALA A 58 3.86 4.49 -5.93
C ALA A 58 5.29 3.99 -5.68
N MET A 59 5.77 3.01 -6.46
CA MET A 59 7.16 2.55 -6.39
C MET A 59 8.16 3.64 -6.80
N SER A 60 7.89 4.40 -7.87
CA SER A 60 8.76 5.48 -8.33
C SER A 60 8.87 6.60 -7.30
N LEU A 61 7.75 6.99 -6.66
CA LEU A 61 7.75 7.93 -5.53
C LEU A 61 8.63 7.42 -4.39
N ALA A 62 8.49 6.15 -4.01
CA ALA A 62 9.30 5.53 -2.97
C ALA A 62 10.79 5.46 -3.34
N ALA A 63 11.13 5.25 -4.61
CA ALA A 63 12.51 5.19 -5.11
C ALA A 63 13.18 6.58 -5.08
N ARG A 64 12.40 7.65 -5.21
CA ARG A 64 12.87 9.05 -5.14
C ARG A 64 12.86 9.62 -3.72
N ASN A 65 12.64 8.78 -2.70
CA ASN A 65 12.48 9.15 -1.29
C ASN A 65 11.32 10.13 -1.02
N ASP A 66 10.31 10.19 -1.90
CA ASP A 66 9.06 10.88 -1.61
C ASP A 66 8.17 9.97 -0.73
N TYR A 67 8.48 9.96 0.57
CA TYR A 67 7.79 9.11 1.55
C TYR A 67 6.29 9.42 1.63
N GLU A 68 5.91 10.70 1.72
CA GLU A 68 4.51 11.10 1.87
C GLU A 68 3.69 10.78 0.63
N GLY A 69 4.24 11.06 -0.56
CA GLY A 69 3.62 10.74 -1.83
C GLY A 69 3.42 9.23 -2.00
N ALA A 70 4.46 8.44 -1.70
CA ALA A 70 4.39 6.98 -1.79
C ALA A 70 3.40 6.37 -0.79
N VAL A 71 3.39 6.81 0.48
CA VAL A 71 2.42 6.34 1.48
C VAL A 71 0.99 6.64 1.03
N ARG A 72 0.73 7.86 0.50
CA ARG A 72 -0.59 8.23 0.01
C ARG A 72 -1.03 7.32 -1.14
N ALA A 73 -0.15 7.09 -2.11
CA ALA A 73 -0.44 6.24 -3.27
C ALA A 73 -0.70 4.77 -2.86
N TYR A 74 0.14 4.18 -2.01
CA TYR A 74 -0.07 2.81 -1.53
C TYR A 74 -1.34 2.66 -0.70
N LYS A 75 -1.67 3.64 0.17
CA LYS A 75 -2.91 3.59 0.97
C LYS A 75 -4.17 3.74 0.14
N ASP A 76 -4.11 4.46 -0.97
CA ASP A 76 -5.23 4.56 -1.90
C ASP A 76 -5.40 3.24 -2.67
N LEU A 77 -4.29 2.71 -3.21
CA LEU A 77 -4.27 1.40 -3.86
C LEU A 77 -4.77 0.27 -2.96
N SER A 78 -4.40 0.26 -1.68
CA SER A 78 -4.81 -0.81 -0.75
C SER A 78 -6.32 -0.89 -0.53
N ARG A 79 -7.06 0.19 -0.78
CA ARG A 79 -8.53 0.22 -0.65
C ARG A 79 -9.25 -0.41 -1.84
N HIS A 80 -8.61 -0.38 -3.01
CA HIS A 80 -9.24 -0.75 -4.28
C HIS A 80 -8.59 -1.99 -4.92
N SER A 81 -7.43 -2.42 -4.43
CA SER A 81 -6.70 -3.61 -4.89
C SER A 81 -7.15 -4.87 -4.18
N SER A 82 -6.99 -6.02 -4.83
CA SER A 82 -7.21 -7.35 -4.24
C SER A 82 -6.17 -8.35 -4.73
N GLY A 83 -6.22 -9.59 -4.20
CA GLY A 83 -5.36 -10.68 -4.65
C GLY A 83 -3.86 -10.36 -4.53
N ALA A 84 -3.10 -10.71 -5.56
CA ALA A 84 -1.64 -10.53 -5.58
C ALA A 84 -1.22 -9.06 -5.53
N LEU A 85 -1.97 -8.15 -6.17
CA LEU A 85 -1.63 -6.72 -6.17
C LEU A 85 -1.75 -6.13 -4.77
N LEU A 86 -2.82 -6.45 -4.03
CA LEU A 86 -2.96 -6.01 -2.64
C LEU A 86 -1.81 -6.52 -1.76
N GLN A 87 -1.36 -7.77 -1.98
CA GLN A 87 -0.22 -8.32 -1.25
C GLN A 87 1.06 -7.51 -1.52
N SER A 88 1.34 -7.18 -2.79
CA SER A 88 2.49 -6.35 -3.17
C SER A 88 2.41 -4.93 -2.62
N VAL A 89 1.21 -4.31 -2.61
CA VAL A 89 0.96 -2.99 -2.02
C VAL A 89 1.28 -2.99 -0.52
N LEU A 90 0.74 -3.95 0.24
CA LEU A 90 0.96 -4.04 1.68
C LEU A 90 2.43 -4.33 2.03
N TYR A 91 3.08 -5.21 1.28
CA TYR A 91 4.50 -5.50 1.45
C TYR A 91 5.36 -4.24 1.25
N ASN A 92 5.13 -3.52 0.15
CA ASN A 92 5.88 -2.30 -0.16
C ASN A 92 5.58 -1.14 0.79
N LEU A 93 4.33 -0.99 1.25
CA LEU A 93 3.96 -0.01 2.28
C LEU A 93 4.66 -0.31 3.61
N GLY A 94 4.69 -1.57 4.03
CA GLY A 94 5.43 -2.01 5.20
C GLY A 94 6.93 -1.72 5.09
N ASN A 95 7.54 -2.05 3.94
CA ASN A 95 8.95 -1.78 3.66
C ASN A 95 9.27 -0.29 3.63
N LEU A 96 8.36 0.55 3.13
CA LEU A 96 8.51 2.00 3.10
C LEU A 96 8.54 2.56 4.53
N HIS A 97 7.57 2.18 5.37
CA HIS A 97 7.55 2.57 6.77
C HIS A 97 8.78 2.10 7.55
N LEU A 98 9.24 0.87 7.32
CA LEU A 98 10.43 0.34 8.01
C LEU A 98 11.69 1.09 7.60
N ARG A 99 11.88 1.37 6.31
CA ARG A 99 13.04 2.15 5.82
C ARG A 99 13.03 3.56 6.39
N GLU A 100 11.87 4.21 6.45
CA GLU A 100 11.72 5.52 7.07
C GLU A 100 12.04 5.48 8.57
N ALA A 101 11.54 4.47 9.29
CA ALA A 101 11.83 4.30 10.71
C ALA A 101 13.34 4.19 11.00
N LEU A 102 14.07 3.48 10.14
CA LEU A 102 15.50 3.20 10.27
C LEU A 102 16.39 4.42 9.95
N GLN A 103 15.86 5.49 9.38
CA GLN A 103 16.61 6.74 9.18
C GLN A 103 16.81 7.52 10.49
N TYR A 104 16.01 7.22 11.52
CA TYR A 104 16.07 7.90 12.81
C TYR A 104 16.92 7.09 13.80
N GLY A 105 17.91 7.74 14.42
CA GLY A 105 18.71 7.15 15.49
C GLY A 105 18.01 7.17 16.87
N PRO A 106 18.69 6.68 17.92
CA PRO A 106 18.16 6.64 19.29
C PRO A 106 17.69 8.01 19.82
N GLU A 107 18.35 9.09 19.42
CA GLU A 107 18.00 10.48 19.77
C GLU A 107 16.65 10.93 19.19
N SER A 108 16.19 10.29 18.12
CA SER A 108 14.92 10.59 17.44
C SER A 108 13.93 9.42 17.51
N ILE A 109 14.01 8.60 18.56
CA ILE A 109 13.19 7.39 18.71
C ILE A 109 11.68 7.67 18.67
N GLY A 110 11.24 8.85 19.12
CA GLY A 110 9.83 9.27 19.04
C GLY A 110 9.29 9.38 17.63
N LYS A 111 10.16 9.56 16.61
CA LYS A 111 9.79 9.51 15.19
C LYS A 111 9.89 8.10 14.63
N SER A 112 10.90 7.34 15.05
CA SER A 112 11.14 5.96 14.60
C SER A 112 10.01 5.02 15.01
N LEU A 113 9.58 5.06 16.28
CA LEU A 113 8.64 4.09 16.83
C LEU A 113 7.28 4.06 16.11
N PRO A 114 6.59 5.20 15.88
CA PRO A 114 5.31 5.17 15.16
C PRO A 114 5.42 4.60 13.74
N LEU A 115 6.54 4.84 13.06
CA LEU A 115 6.80 4.31 11.72
C LEU A 115 7.01 2.79 11.76
N ALA A 116 7.76 2.29 12.75
CA ALA A 116 7.92 0.86 12.98
C ALA A 116 6.57 0.19 13.27
N GLU A 117 5.69 0.81 14.06
CA GLU A 117 4.32 0.33 14.30
C GLU A 117 3.49 0.24 13.02
N LEU A 118 3.52 1.29 12.17
CA LEU A 118 2.82 1.28 10.88
C LEU A 118 3.34 0.17 9.95
N SER A 119 4.65 -0.08 9.98
CA SER A 119 5.28 -1.17 9.25
C SER A 119 4.75 -2.53 9.72
N LYS A 120 4.73 -2.78 11.04
CA LYS A 120 4.17 -4.00 11.64
C LYS A 120 2.71 -4.21 11.23
N GLY A 121 1.90 -3.14 11.25
CA GLY A 121 0.50 -3.19 10.81
C GLY A 121 0.35 -3.69 9.37
N SER A 122 1.16 -3.17 8.45
CA SER A 122 1.10 -3.55 7.03
C SER A 122 1.54 -5.01 6.79
N TYR A 123 2.60 -5.47 7.44
CA TYR A 123 3.02 -6.87 7.33
C TYR A 123 2.02 -7.83 7.97
N ARG A 124 1.39 -7.45 9.09
CA ARG A 124 0.36 -8.27 9.73
C ARG A 124 -0.88 -8.41 8.85
N GLU A 125 -1.31 -7.32 8.23
CA GLU A 125 -2.42 -7.36 7.29
C GLU A 125 -2.09 -8.24 6.07
N LEU A 126 -0.87 -8.14 5.55
CA LEU A 126 -0.39 -9.03 4.50
C LEU A 126 -0.40 -10.51 4.93
N LEU A 127 0.12 -10.83 6.13
CA LEU A 127 0.19 -12.19 6.63
C LEU A 127 -1.19 -12.77 6.99
N ARG A 128 -2.18 -11.92 7.28
CA ARG A 128 -3.59 -12.32 7.42
C ARG A 128 -4.17 -12.81 6.09
N ILE A 129 -3.73 -12.23 4.97
CA ILE A 129 -4.13 -12.61 3.60
C ILE A 129 -3.32 -13.81 3.10
N ASN A 130 -2.01 -13.79 3.30
CA ASN A 130 -1.07 -14.82 2.87
C ASN A 130 -0.13 -15.20 4.01
N PRO A 131 -0.51 -16.19 4.84
CA PRO A 131 0.32 -16.66 5.95
C PRO A 131 1.66 -17.26 5.52
N GLU A 132 1.86 -17.62 4.25
CA GLU A 132 3.09 -18.24 3.74
C GLU A 132 4.09 -17.23 3.15
N HIS A 133 3.79 -15.92 3.20
CA HIS A 133 4.66 -14.88 2.66
C HIS A 133 5.95 -14.70 3.51
N TRP A 134 6.99 -15.45 3.18
CA TRP A 134 8.24 -15.51 3.95
C TRP A 134 8.92 -14.15 4.15
N ASP A 135 9.01 -13.32 3.10
CA ASP A 135 9.68 -12.01 3.22
C ASP A 135 8.96 -11.07 4.19
N ALA A 136 7.63 -11.19 4.31
CA ALA A 136 6.83 -10.40 5.23
C ALA A 136 7.04 -10.87 6.67
N LYS A 137 7.16 -12.19 6.90
CA LYS A 137 7.53 -12.74 8.23
C LYS A 137 8.89 -12.21 8.67
N TYR A 138 9.87 -12.27 7.78
CA TYR A 138 11.23 -11.79 8.04
C TYR A 138 11.24 -10.28 8.34
N ASN A 139 10.57 -9.47 7.52
CA ASN A 139 10.56 -8.02 7.74
C ASN A 139 9.72 -7.61 8.96
N LEU A 140 8.65 -8.35 9.30
CA LEU A 140 7.91 -8.17 10.55
C LEU A 140 8.80 -8.43 11.76
N GLU A 141 9.61 -9.49 11.73
CA GLU A 141 10.56 -9.80 12.80
C GLU A 141 11.59 -8.67 12.99
N ARG A 142 12.11 -8.11 11.89
CA ARG A 142 12.98 -6.91 11.96
C ARG A 142 12.26 -5.69 12.54
N ALA A 143 11.01 -5.46 12.15
CA ALA A 143 10.21 -4.36 12.70
C ALA A 143 9.92 -4.55 14.20
N LEU A 144 9.70 -5.79 14.66
CA LEU A 144 9.52 -6.14 16.07
C LEU A 144 10.80 -5.97 16.89
N ARG A 145 11.98 -6.25 16.32
CA ARG A 145 13.26 -5.94 16.97
C ARG A 145 13.47 -4.44 17.15
N LEU A 146 13.03 -3.64 16.17
CA LEU A 146 13.12 -2.17 16.23
C LEU A 146 12.12 -1.57 17.24
N ALA A 147 10.89 -2.08 17.25
CA ALA A 147 9.83 -1.66 18.16
C ALA A 147 9.18 -2.89 18.81
N PRO A 148 9.76 -3.42 19.90
CA PRO A 148 9.21 -4.57 20.62
C PRO A 148 7.80 -4.28 21.13
N GLU A 149 6.95 -5.29 21.13
CA GLU A 149 5.63 -5.18 21.74
C GLU A 149 5.80 -5.10 23.25
N ARG A 150 5.17 -4.09 23.86
CA ARG A 150 5.04 -4.08 25.31
C ARG A 150 3.99 -5.13 25.65
N GLU A 151 4.33 -6.05 26.53
CA GLU A 151 3.32 -6.83 27.22
C GLU A 151 2.40 -5.82 27.89
N GLU A 152 1.12 -5.82 27.51
CA GLU A 152 0.09 -5.23 28.35
C GLU A 152 0.11 -6.04 29.63
N VAL A 153 0.92 -5.60 30.61
CA VAL A 153 0.68 -5.98 31.99
C VAL A 153 -0.73 -5.49 32.24
N ALA A 154 -1.68 -6.42 32.27
CA ALA A 154 -3.05 -6.15 32.62
C ALA A 154 -3.00 -5.43 33.97
N SER A 155 -3.02 -4.10 33.92
CA SER A 155 -3.13 -3.30 35.11
C SER A 155 -4.41 -3.78 35.76
N GLU A 156 -4.30 -4.28 36.98
CA GLU A 156 -5.42 -4.64 37.87
C GLU A 156 -6.25 -3.39 38.26
N ALA A 157 -6.18 -2.34 37.43
CA ALA A 157 -7.02 -1.17 37.51
C ALA A 157 -8.41 -1.57 37.00
N PRO A 158 -9.46 -1.32 37.79
CA PRO A 158 -10.83 -1.51 37.35
C PRO A 158 -11.03 -0.80 36.00
N PRO A 159 -11.82 -1.39 35.07
CA PRO A 159 -12.10 -0.74 33.80
C PRO A 159 -12.63 0.67 34.05
N LEU A 160 -12.01 1.66 33.40
CA LEU A 160 -12.51 3.03 33.43
C LEU A 160 -13.97 3.03 32.93
N PRO A 161 -14.91 3.65 33.66
CA PRO A 161 -16.31 3.67 33.24
C PRO A 161 -16.42 4.36 31.87
N GLN A 162 -16.93 3.62 30.87
CA GLN A 162 -17.07 4.04 29.48
C GLN A 162 -18.15 5.11 29.25
N ASN A 163 -18.65 5.77 30.31
CA ASN A 163 -19.77 6.70 30.23
C ASN A 163 -19.54 7.97 31.07
N SER A 164 -18.41 8.64 30.84
CA SER A 164 -18.11 9.95 31.42
C SER A 164 -18.82 11.12 30.69
N GLU A 165 -19.61 10.85 29.65
CA GLU A 165 -20.32 11.89 28.87
C GLU A 165 -21.53 12.52 29.58
N ARG A 166 -21.77 12.24 30.87
CA ARG A 166 -22.85 12.90 31.63
C ARG A 166 -22.43 13.44 32.98
N ALA A 167 -21.27 14.07 33.07
CA ALA A 167 -21.07 15.12 34.07
C ALA A 167 -21.60 16.45 33.50
N VAL A 168 -22.93 16.56 33.35
CA VAL A 168 -23.59 17.83 33.04
C VAL A 168 -23.36 18.76 34.22
N THR A 169 -22.53 19.77 33.99
CA THR A 169 -22.34 20.89 34.92
C THR A 169 -23.68 21.60 35.08
N THR A 170 -24.37 21.32 36.19
CA THR A 170 -25.48 22.14 36.66
C THR A 170 -25.17 22.53 38.10
N MET A 171 -24.19 23.42 38.28
CA MET A 171 -24.16 24.25 39.48
C MET A 171 -25.27 25.31 39.34
N LYS A 172 -26.46 24.96 39.80
CA LYS A 172 -27.53 25.93 40.05
C LYS A 172 -27.14 26.67 41.33
N ALA A 173 -26.68 27.92 41.19
CA ALA A 173 -26.39 28.79 42.32
C ALA A 173 -27.60 28.85 43.26
N PHE A 174 -27.44 28.34 44.48
CA PHE A 174 -28.42 28.46 45.54
C PHE A 174 -28.09 29.75 46.32
N THR A 175 -28.84 30.82 46.07
CA THR A 175 -28.78 32.02 46.91
C THR A 175 -29.52 31.73 48.21
N LEU A 176 -28.78 31.44 49.27
CA LEU A 176 -29.32 31.38 50.63
C LEU A 176 -29.59 32.83 51.07
N GLY A 177 -30.84 33.26 51.00
CA GLY A 177 -31.29 34.50 51.64
C GLY A 177 -31.09 34.36 53.15
N LEU A 178 -30.25 35.22 53.72
CA LEU A 178 -30.11 35.38 55.16
C LEU A 178 -31.20 36.36 55.67
N PRO A 179 -31.71 36.16 56.90
CA PRO A 179 -32.79 36.96 57.48
C PRO A 179 -32.39 38.42 57.77
#